data_AF-A0A2S9G0N9-F1
#
_entry.id   AF-A0A2S9G0N9-F1
#
_cell.length_a   1.000
_cell.length_b   1.000
_cell.length_c   1.000
_cell.angle_alpha   90.00
_cell.angle_beta   90.00
_cell.angle_gamma   90.00
#
_symmetry.space_group_name_H-M   'P 1'
#
loop_
_entity.id
_entity.type
_entity.pdbx_description
1 polymer ?
#
loop_
_entity_poly.entity_id
_entity_poly.type
_entity_poly.pdbx_seq_one_letter_code
_entity_poly.pdbx_strand_id
1 'polypeptide(L)'
;LKSILDRTPWRAEQPVVIVAPMFHAWGFSQLAFAASLACTIIPRRKFDPEATLELVDKHRATGLCVVPVMFDRIMDLPEEVLDK
;
A
#
# COMPACT_ATOMS: atom_id res chain seq x y z
N LEU A 1 0.61 -18.82 8.08
CA LEU A 1 0.08 -18.22 6.84
C LEU A 1 -1.45 -18.19 6.82
N LYS A 2 -2.16 -19.33 6.90
CA LYS A 2 -3.63 -19.37 6.86
C LYS A 2 -4.33 -18.32 7.74
N SER A 3 -4.06 -18.31 9.05
CA SER A 3 -4.66 -17.33 10.00
C SER A 3 -4.38 -15.85 9.65
N ILE A 4 -3.24 -15.56 9.01
CA ILE A 4 -2.88 -14.20 8.59
C ILE A 4 -3.64 -13.84 7.30
N LEU A 5 -3.65 -14.73 6.31
CA LEU A 5 -4.36 -14.55 5.04
C LEU A 5 -5.89 -14.49 5.21
N ASP A 6 -6.44 -15.21 6.18
CA ASP A 6 -7.87 -15.16 6.49
C ASP A 6 -8.30 -13.79 7.05
N ARG A 7 -7.36 -13.08 7.70
CA ARG A 7 -7.62 -11.78 8.35
C ARG A 7 -7.17 -10.58 7.52
N THR A 8 -6.26 -10.79 6.59
CA THR A 8 -5.73 -9.74 5.73
C THR A 8 -6.04 -10.14 4.30
N PRO A 9 -6.91 -9.41 3.57
CA PRO A 9 -7.48 -9.83 2.27
C PRO A 9 -6.48 -9.74 1.10
N TRP A 10 -5.22 -10.09 1.35
CA TRP A 10 -4.19 -10.18 0.32
C TRP A 10 -4.44 -11.40 -0.54
N ARG A 11 -4.48 -11.18 -1.85
CA ARG A 11 -4.63 -12.22 -2.87
C ARG A 11 -3.37 -12.24 -3.72
N ALA A 12 -3.01 -13.43 -4.18
CA ALA A 12 -1.88 -13.60 -5.10
C ALA A 12 -2.09 -12.80 -6.39
N GLU A 13 -0.98 -12.38 -6.99
CA GLU A 13 -0.93 -11.72 -8.31
C GLU A 13 -1.69 -10.38 -8.39
N GLN A 14 -2.13 -9.81 -7.27
CA GLN A 14 -2.81 -8.52 -7.25
C GLN A 14 -1.82 -7.33 -7.15
N PRO A 15 -2.18 -6.13 -7.63
CA PRO A 15 -1.36 -4.94 -7.46
C PRO A 15 -1.44 -4.41 -6.04
N VAL A 16 -0.27 -4.10 -5.45
CA VAL A 16 -0.15 -3.54 -4.09
C VAL A 16 0.77 -2.33 -4.12
N VAL A 17 0.27 -1.21 -3.58
CA VAL A 17 1.06 0.00 -3.40
C VAL A 17 1.80 -0.08 -2.06
N ILE A 18 3.14 0.02 -2.12
CA ILE A 18 3.99 -0.02 -0.92
C ILE A 18 4.78 1.29 -0.83
N VAL A 19 4.34 2.19 0.05
CA VAL A 19 5.00 3.46 0.33
C VAL A 19 5.60 3.54 1.74
N ALA A 20 5.29 2.56 2.59
CA ALA A 20 5.97 2.38 3.86
C ALA A 20 7.49 2.17 3.65
N PRO A 21 8.37 2.75 4.48
CA PRO A 21 9.82 2.66 4.30
C PRO A 21 10.33 1.21 4.34
N MET A 22 10.87 0.73 3.22
CA MET A 22 11.30 -0.67 3.05
C MET A 22 12.61 -1.03 3.78
N PHE A 23 13.34 -0.04 4.32
CA PHE A 23 14.52 -0.28 5.15
C PHE A 23 14.17 -0.58 6.62
N HIS A 24 12.90 -0.49 6.99
CA HIS A 24 12.39 -0.85 8.32
C HIS A 24 11.59 -2.14 8.28
N ALA A 25 11.48 -2.82 9.43
CA ALA A 25 10.86 -4.14 9.55
C ALA A 25 9.45 -4.22 8.92
N TRP A 26 8.60 -3.21 9.14
CA TRP A 26 7.26 -3.17 8.55
C TRP A 26 7.30 -3.13 7.03
N GLY A 27 7.91 -2.11 6.42
CA GLY A 27 7.95 -1.98 4.95
C GLY A 27 8.67 -3.16 4.28
N PHE A 28 9.74 -3.66 4.90
CA PHE A 28 10.43 -4.86 4.43
C PHE A 28 9.54 -6.10 4.47
N SER A 29 8.78 -6.31 5.56
CA SER A 29 7.87 -7.45 5.69
C SER A 29 6.76 -7.42 4.63
N GLN A 30 6.21 -6.24 4.32
CA GLN A 30 5.18 -6.09 3.29
C GLN A 30 5.75 -6.37 1.89
N LEU A 31 6.97 -5.91 1.60
CA LEU A 31 7.67 -6.23 0.36
C LEU A 31 7.90 -7.74 0.21
N ALA A 32 8.44 -8.39 1.24
CA ALA A 32 8.70 -9.82 1.22
C ALA A 32 7.40 -10.63 1.06
N PHE A 33 6.33 -10.21 1.74
CA PHE A 33 5.02 -10.86 1.64
C PHE A 33 4.40 -10.70 0.25
N ALA A 34 4.40 -9.49 -0.31
CA ALA A 34 3.95 -9.22 -1.68
C ALA A 34 4.72 -10.07 -2.71
N ALA A 35 6.04 -10.12 -2.59
CA ALA A 35 6.88 -10.90 -3.48
C ALA A 35 6.55 -12.41 -3.40
N SER A 36 6.33 -12.94 -2.17
CA SER A 36 5.98 -14.35 -1.98
C SER A 36 4.61 -14.74 -2.57
N LEU A 37 3.72 -13.77 -2.77
CA LEU A 37 2.40 -13.96 -3.37
C LEU A 37 2.37 -13.59 -4.86
N ALA A 38 3.53 -13.34 -5.47
CA ALA A 38 3.67 -12.88 -6.85
C ALA A 38 2.86 -11.60 -7.16
N CYS A 39 2.62 -10.76 -6.15
CA CYS A 39 1.91 -9.50 -6.34
C CYS A 39 2.70 -8.53 -7.22
N THR A 40 2.00 -7.69 -7.97
CA THR A 40 2.63 -6.53 -8.63
C THR A 40 2.92 -5.47 -7.57
N ILE A 41 4.19 -5.18 -7.32
CA ILE A 41 4.61 -4.20 -6.30
C ILE A 41 4.76 -2.82 -6.97
N ILE A 42 4.02 -1.84 -6.45
CA ILE A 42 4.05 -0.45 -6.91
C ILE A 42 4.69 0.42 -5.82
N PRO A 43 6.00 0.67 -5.90
CA PRO A 43 6.70 1.42 -4.86
C PRO A 43 6.69 2.94 -5.10
N ARG A 44 6.91 3.71 -4.04
CA ARG A 44 7.28 5.13 -4.13
C ARG A 44 8.45 5.44 -3.19
N ARG A 45 9.50 6.08 -3.71
CA ARG A 45 10.72 6.39 -2.95
C ARG A 45 10.51 7.43 -1.84
N LYS A 46 9.64 8.41 -2.09
CA LYS A 46 9.27 9.46 -1.13
C LYS A 46 7.76 9.45 -0.98
N PHE A 47 7.27 9.43 0.25
CA PHE A 47 5.85 9.52 0.52
C PHE A 47 5.31 10.89 0.10
N ASP A 48 4.19 10.85 -0.60
CA ASP A 48 3.38 11.99 -1.01
C ASP A 48 1.92 11.52 -0.98
N PRO A 49 1.01 12.13 -0.19
CA PRO A 49 -0.32 11.58 0.04
C PRO A 49 -1.16 11.47 -1.23
N GLU A 50 -1.27 12.57 -1.99
CA GLU A 50 -2.09 12.63 -3.21
C GLU A 50 -1.54 11.70 -4.28
N ALA A 51 -0.23 11.75 -4.57
CA ALA A 51 0.38 10.84 -5.55
C ALA A 51 0.35 9.38 -5.09
N THR A 52 0.18 9.08 -3.80
CA THR A 52 -0.06 7.70 -3.32
C THR A 52 -1.46 7.23 -3.72
N LEU A 53 -2.48 8.07 -3.57
CA LEU A 53 -3.84 7.76 -4.03
C LEU A 53 -3.91 7.62 -5.55
N GLU A 54 -3.23 8.48 -6.29
CA GLU A 54 -3.12 8.35 -7.75
C GLU A 54 -2.55 7.00 -8.18
N LEU A 55 -1.53 6.49 -7.46
CA LEU A 55 -0.98 5.16 -7.74
C LEU A 55 -2.00 4.05 -7.43
N VAL A 56 -2.75 4.19 -6.35
CA VAL A 56 -3.80 3.23 -5.99
C VAL A 56 -4.87 3.18 -7.09
N ASP A 57 -5.40 4.33 -7.51
CA ASP A 57 -6.44 4.36 -8.55
C ASP A 57 -5.92 3.89 -9.91
N LYS A 58 -4.79 4.45 -10.38
CA LYS A 58 -4.21 4.13 -11.69
C LYS A 58 -3.95 2.63 -11.87
N HIS A 59 -3.49 1.97 -10.80
CA HIS A 59 -3.17 0.56 -10.85
C HIS A 59 -4.28 -0.34 -10.32
N ARG A 60 -5.43 0.23 -9.92
CA ARG A 60 -6.53 -0.49 -9.25
C ARG A 60 -6.01 -1.37 -8.11
N ALA A 61 -5.11 -0.80 -7.31
CA ALA A 61 -4.40 -1.55 -6.28
C ALA A 61 -5.38 -2.06 -5.23
N THR A 62 -5.26 -3.34 -4.89
CA THR A 62 -6.13 -3.99 -3.90
C THR A 62 -5.55 -3.96 -2.50
N GLY A 63 -4.34 -3.41 -2.34
CA GLY A 63 -3.65 -3.26 -1.07
C GLY A 63 -2.81 -2.00 -1.04
N LEU A 64 -2.78 -1.35 0.12
CA LEU A 64 -1.98 -0.18 0.42
C LEU A 64 -1.20 -0.39 1.72
N CYS A 65 0.12 -0.38 1.64
CA CYS A 65 1.02 -0.50 2.79
C CYS A 65 1.54 0.87 3.21
N VAL A 66 0.97 1.39 4.30
CA VAL A 66 1.32 2.67 4.93
C VAL A 66 1.60 2.48 6.43
N VAL A 67 2.00 3.54 7.11
CA VAL A 67 2.05 3.62 8.59
C VAL A 67 1.01 4.64 9.08
N PRO A 68 0.62 4.67 10.37
CA PRO A 68 -0.47 5.51 10.86
C PRO A 68 -0.36 6.99 10.44
N VAL A 69 0.80 7.62 10.65
CA VAL A 69 1.00 9.02 10.26
C VAL A 69 0.91 9.29 8.75
N MET A 70 1.21 8.29 7.91
CA MET A 70 1.01 8.42 6.46
C MET A 70 -0.46 8.33 6.11
N PHE A 71 -1.21 7.46 6.80
CA PHE A 71 -2.66 7.35 6.63
C PHE A 71 -3.37 8.63 7.08
N ASP A 72 -3.01 9.18 8.24
CA ASP A 72 -3.55 10.46 8.73
C ASP A 72 -3.35 11.57 7.69
N ARG A 73 -2.15 11.68 7.11
CA ARG A 73 -1.85 12.66 6.05
C ARG A 73 -2.61 12.45 4.75
N ILE A 74 -3.05 11.23 4.46
CA ILE A 74 -3.94 10.95 3.33
C ILE A 74 -5.33 11.46 3.67
N MET A 75 -5.82 11.17 4.88
CA MET A 75 -7.14 11.62 5.34
C MET A 75 -7.24 13.14 5.49
N ASP A 76 -6.13 13.83 5.71
CA ASP A 76 -6.04 15.30 5.79
C ASP A 76 -6.05 15.99 4.40
N LEU A 77 -6.10 15.25 3.29
CA LEU A 77 -6.24 15.83 1.95
C LEU A 77 -7.61 16.52 1.77
N PRO A 78 -7.71 17.53 0.88
CA PRO A 78 -8.99 18.12 0.53
C PRO A 78 -10.00 17.07 0.04
N GLU A 79 -11.28 17.26 0.34
CA GLU A 79 -12.36 16.33 -0.01
C GLU A 79 -12.41 16.10 -1.54
N GLU A 80 -12.11 17.13 -2.34
CA GLU A 80 -12.07 17.05 -3.80
C GLU A 80 -10.95 16.12 -4.34
N VAL A 81 -9.95 15.80 -3.52
CA VAL A 81 -8.90 14.83 -3.84
C VAL A 81 -9.32 13.41 -3.42
N LEU A 82 -10.01 13.29 -2.28
CA LEU A 82 -10.45 12.01 -1.72
C LEU A 82 -11.61 11.37 -2.49
N ASP A 83 -12.51 12.19 -3.04
CA ASP A 83 -13.71 11.76 -3.75
C ASP A 83 -13.50 11.41 -5.24
N LYS A 84 -12.25 11.47 -5.72
CA LYS A 84 -11.89 11.05 -7.09
C LYS A 84 -11.81 9.54 -7.22
#